data_AF-A0A838AIR2-F1
#
_entry.id   AF-A0A838AIR2-F1
#
_cell.length_a   1.000
_cell.length_b   1.000
_cell.length_c   1.000
_cell.angle_alpha   90.00
_cell.angle_beta   90.00
_cell.angle_gamma   90.00
#
_symmetry.space_group_name_H-M   'P 1'
#
loop_
_entity.id
_entity.type
_entity.pdbx_description
1 polymer ?
#
loop_
_entity_poly.entity_id
_entity_poly.type
_entity_poly.pdbx_seq_one_letter_code
_entity_poly.pdbx_strand_id
1 'polypeptide(L)' 'MKNSVLVILVGIFMTVIGTSLFYTIQGGSQIETLFRMLKHTGTFVGLLGIGVIFAGFLLYVINRSQPEINNNFDT' A
#
# COMPACT_ATOMS: atom_id res chain seq x y z
N MET A 1 5.07 -13.68 10.14
CA MET A 1 4.34 -12.49 10.67
C MET A 1 4.95 -11.14 10.26
N LYS A 2 6.27 -10.90 10.43
CA LYS A 2 6.92 -9.58 10.15
C LYS A 2 6.70 -9.06 8.72
N ASN A 3 6.78 -9.94 7.71
CA ASN A 3 6.69 -9.51 6.31
C ASN A 3 5.27 -9.05 5.92
N SER A 4 4.22 -9.69 6.44
CA SER A 4 2.83 -9.30 6.15
C SER A 4 2.52 -7.90 6.70
N VAL A 5 2.97 -7.61 7.93
CA VAL A 5 2.82 -6.30 8.56
C VAL A 5 3.60 -5.23 7.80
N LEU A 6 4.80 -5.55 7.31
CA LEU A 6 5.62 -4.65 6.50
C LEU A 6 4.91 -4.26 5.20
N VAL A 7 4.28 -5.21 4.50
CA VAL A 7 3.52 -4.95 3.27
C VAL A 7 2.33 -4.01 3.53
N ILE A 8 1.59 -4.23 4.62
CA ILE A 8 0.50 -3.32 5.01
C ILE A 8 1.02 -1.91 5.27
N LEU A 9 2.15 -1.79 5.97
CA LEU A 9 2.76 -0.49 6.28
C LEU A 9 3.17 0.26 5.02
N VAL A 10 3.80 -0.42 4.06
CA VAL A 10 4.18 0.15 2.75
C VAL A 10 2.95 0.61 1.98
N GLY A 11 1.87 -0.17 1.99
CA GLY A 11 0.60 0.20 1.37
C GLY A 11 0.00 1.48 1.96
N ILE A 12 0.04 1.63 3.29
CA ILE A 12 -0.41 2.85 3.97
C ILE A 12 0.42 4.06 3.52
N PHE A 13 1.76 3.95 3.50
CA PHE A 13 2.61 5.04 3.02
C PHE A 13 2.33 5.41 1.56
N MET A 14 2.17 4.42 0.67
CA MET A 14 1.80 4.67 -0.73
C MET A 14 0.47 5.41 -0.85
N THR A 15 -0.55 4.99 -0.08
CA THR A 15 -1.85 5.66 -0.08
C THR A 15 -1.74 7.08 0.46
N VAL A 16 -1.06 7.30 1.59
CA VAL A 16 -0.90 8.64 2.18
C VAL A 16 -0.16 9.59 1.24
N ILE A 17 0.96 9.16 0.66
CA ILE A 17 1.76 9.99 -0.26
C ILE A 17 0.96 10.29 -1.54
N GLY A 18 0.34 9.29 -2.15
CA GLY A 18 -0.44 9.47 -3.37
C GLY A 18 -1.64 10.40 -3.20
N THR A 19 -2.33 10.30 -2.05
CA THR A 19 -3.45 11.18 -1.73
C THR A 19 -2.98 12.58 -1.35
N SER A 20 -1.86 12.71 -0.63
CA SER A 20 -1.26 14.00 -0.29
C SER A 20 -0.83 14.77 -1.54
N LEU A 21 -0.24 14.11 -2.54
CA LEU A 21 0.07 14.68 -3.85
C LEU A 21 -1.18 15.22 -4.56
N PHE A 22 -2.31 14.53 -4.43
CA PHE A 22 -3.57 14.98 -5.02
C PHE A 22 -4.12 16.26 -4.36
N TYR A 23 -4.04 16.35 -3.03
CA TYR A 23 -4.56 17.49 -2.26
C TYR A 23 -3.64 18.71 -2.26
N THR A 24 -2.32 18.50 -2.29
CA THR A 24 -1.33 19.58 -2.32
C THR A 24 -1.29 20.28 -3.68
N ILE A 25 -1.53 19.55 -4.77
CA ILE A 25 -1.70 20.14 -6.11
C ILE A 25 -3.15 20.64 -6.25
N GLN A 26 -3.47 21.72 -5.54
CA GLN A 26 -4.71 22.48 -5.70
C GLN A 26 -4.62 23.34 -6.95
N GLY A 27 -5.66 23.24 -7.81
CA GLY A 27 -5.72 23.84 -9.14
C GLY A 27 -5.71 25.36 -9.13
N GLY A 28 -4.53 25.97 -8.97
CA GLY A 28 -4.29 27.34 -9.40
C GLY A 28 -4.36 27.40 -10.93
N SER A 29 -4.91 28.45 -11.51
CA SER A 29 -5.25 28.59 -12.94
C SER A 29 -4.10 28.50 -13.96
N GLN A 30 -2.89 28.08 -13.54
CA GLN A 30 -1.68 28.07 -14.35
C GLN A 30 -0.73 26.92 -13.97
N ILE A 31 -1.27 25.73 -13.74
CA ILE A 31 -0.47 24.54 -13.46
C ILE A 31 0.04 23.94 -14.77
N GLU A 32 1.36 23.95 -14.98
CA GLU A 32 2.03 23.30 -16.10
C GLU A 32 1.56 21.85 -16.27
N THR A 33 1.46 21.38 -17.53
CA THR A 33 1.00 20.04 -17.90
C THR A 33 1.63 18.92 -17.06
N LEU A 34 2.88 19.09 -16.64
CA LEU A 34 3.61 18.18 -15.74
C LEU A 34 2.97 18.01 -14.37
N PHE A 35 2.54 19.09 -13.71
CA PHE A 35 1.92 19.01 -12.39
C PHE A 35 0.51 18.39 -12.47
N ARG A 36 -0.22 18.59 -13.58
CA ARG A 36 -1.48 17.88 -13.84
C ARG A 36 -1.26 16.38 -14.03
N MET A 37 -0.21 15.99 -14.75
CA MET A 37 0.19 14.59 -14.88
C MET A 37 0.59 14.00 -13.51
N LEU A 38 1.40 14.71 -12.73
CA LEU A 38 1.80 14.30 -11.38
C LEU A 38 0.60 14.10 -10.46
N LYS A 39 -0.43 14.95 -10.57
CA LYS A 39 -1.67 14.81 -9.81
C LYS A 39 -2.38 13.49 -10.11
N HIS A 40 -2.61 13.17 -11.39
CA HIS A 40 -3.29 11.93 -11.77
C HIS A 40 -2.46 10.69 -11.46
N THR A 41 -1.15 10.75 -11.70
CA THR A 41 -0.21 9.67 -11.34
C THR A 41 -0.15 9.48 -9.84
N GLY A 42 -0.15 10.56 -9.04
CA GLY A 42 -0.20 10.51 -7.58
C GLY A 42 -1.48 9.83 -7.07
N THR A 43 -2.64 10.14 -7.64
CA THR A 43 -3.89 9.44 -7.33
C THR A 43 -3.84 7.97 -7.71
N PHE A 44 -3.25 7.63 -8.87
CA PHE A 44 -3.07 6.25 -9.29
C PHE A 44 -2.19 5.46 -8.31
N VAL A 45 -1.09 6.05 -7.85
CA VAL A 45 -0.23 5.48 -6.79
C VAL A 45 -1.01 5.32 -5.48
N GLY A 46 -1.84 6.30 -5.12
CA GLY A 46 -2.68 6.22 -3.93
C GLY A 46 -3.69 5.06 -3.98
N LEU A 47 -4.32 4.86 -5.14
CA LEU A 47 -5.25 3.76 -5.41
C LEU A 47 -4.55 2.40 -5.39
N LEU A 48 -3.36 2.30 -5.99
CA LEU A 48 -2.54 1.09 -5.92
C LEU A 48 -2.14 0.76 -4.47
N GLY A 49 -1.85 1.77 -3.65
CA GLY A 49 -1.56 1.58 -2.22
C GLY A 49 -2.67 0.84 -1.48
N ILE A 50 -3.94 1.07 -1.83
CA ILE A 50 -5.08 0.35 -1.26
C ILE A 50 -5.02 -1.14 -1.63
N GLY A 51 -4.66 -1.46 -2.87
CA GLY A 51 -4.44 -2.84 -3.31
C GLY A 51 -3.32 -3.54 -2.55
N VAL A 52 -2.22 -2.83 -2.26
CA VAL A 52 -1.09 -3.34 -1.48
C VAL A 52 -1.52 -3.64 -0.03
N ILE A 53 -2.36 -2.80 0.58
CA ILE A 53 -2.93 -3.07 1.91
C ILE A 53 -3.75 -4.37 1.90
N PHE A 54 -4.60 -4.57 0.90
CA PHE A 54 -5.37 -5.81 0.75
C PHE A 54 -4.47 -7.04 0.58
N ALA A 55 -3.43 -6.95 -0.24
CA ALA A 55 -2.47 -8.03 -0.42
C ALA A 55 -1.73 -8.37 0.89
N GLY A 56 -1.33 -7.34 1.64
CA GLY A 56 -0.72 -7.50 2.97
C GLY A 56 -1.67 -8.14 3.97
N PHE A 57 -2.96 -7.78 3.94
CA PHE A 57 -3.99 -8.37 4.79
C PHE A 57 -4.24 -9.85 4.44
N LEU A 58 -4.36 -10.20 3.15
CA LEU A 58 -4.44 -11.60 2.72
C LEU A 58 -3.23 -12.40 3.21
N LEU A 59 -2.02 -11.86 3.02
CA LEU A 59 -0.80 -12.49 3.51
C LEU A 59 -0.78 -12.65 5.03
N TYR A 60 -1.36 -11.70 5.77
CA TYR A 60 -1.48 -11.79 7.22
C TYR A 60 -2.42 -12.93 7.62
N VAL A 61 -3.59 -13.04 6.98
CA VAL A 61 -4.55 -14.12 7.23
C VAL A 61 -3.95 -15.47 6.87
N ILE A 62 -3.35 -15.62 5.70
CA ILE A 62 -2.72 -16.87 5.26
C ILE A 62 -1.62 -17.30 6.24
N ASN A 63 -0.72 -16.39 6.63
CA ASN A 63 0.34 -16.69 7.60
C ASN A 63 -0.19 -17.11 8.98
N ARG A 64 -1.38 -16.64 9.36
CA ARG A 64 -1.99 -16.98 10.65
C ARG A 64 -2.75 -18.30 10.59
N SER A 65 -3.26 -18.66 9.42
CA SER A 65 -4.02 -19.89 9.18
C SER A 65 -3.15 -21.10 8.84
N GLN A 66 -1.85 -20.91 8.56
CA GLN A 66 -0.92 -22.02 8.50
C GLN A 66 -0.75 -22.57 9.92
N PRO A 67 -1.12 -23.84 10.20
CA PRO A 67 -0.77 -24.45 11.46
C PRO A 67 0.76 -24.37 11.57
N GLU A 68 1.25 -23.93 12.72
CA GLU A 68 2.67 -24.08 13.04
C GLU A 68 3.02 -25.53 12.70
N ILE A 69 3.90 -25.73 11.71
CA ILE A 69 4.40 -27.06 11.39
C ILE A 69 5.16 -27.48 12.65
N ASN A 70 4.44 -28.14 13.53
CA ASN A 70 4.96 -28.70 14.75
C ASN A 70 5.96 -29.78 14.31
N ASN A 71 7.23 -29.40 14.25
CA ASN A 71 8.33 -30.30 13.96
C ASN A 71 8.62 -31.24 15.16
N ASN A 72 7.66 -31.47 16.06
CA ASN A 72 7.72 -32.58 17.01
C ASN A 72 7.33 -33.88 16.28
N PHE A 73 8.12 -34.28 15.28
CA PHE A 73 8.34 -35.69 15.01
C PHE A 73 9.51 -36.14 15.89
N ASP A 74 9.32 -36.04 17.22
CA ASP A 74 10.20 -36.68 18.18
C ASP A 74 9.80 -38.15 18.28
N THR A 75 10.62 -38.98 17.61
CA THR A 75 10.95 -40.40 17.84
C THR A 75 9.83 -41.43 18.02
#